data_AF-A0A6G1IZS3-F1
#
_entry.id   AF-A0A6G1IZS3-F1
#
_cell.length_a   1.000
_cell.length_b   1.000
_cell.length_c   1.000
_cell.angle_alpha   90.00
_cell.angle_beta   90.00
_cell.angle_gamma   90.00
#
_symmetry.space_group_name_H-M   'P 1'
#
loop_
_entity.id
_entity.type
_entity.pdbx_description
1 polymer ?
#
loop_
_entity_poly.entity_id
_entity_poly.type
_entity_poly.pdbx_seq_one_letter_code
_entity_poly.pdbx_strand_id
1 'polypeptide(L)'
;MELALYNAGLKSLYDYTASGYAYMGWNTVSKDTASKLRAIADGDKALTSVIDKVKKSYLVPPSSQSVPQVEVIFSDGYTGVKGYPAANSSLFGIGTFSLIGVVQHPLSKGYVHINSTSINSKPTINPKYLSHPYDLQAAIAVAKFLRQVATTEPMSYVWTAEYEPGTAGGRCQHYPSATERTHSDAGVWDRGKGC
;
A
#
# COMPACT_ATOMS: atom_id res chain seq x y z
N MET A 1 -27.58 17.72 17.33
CA MET A 1 -26.58 18.20 18.30
C MET A 1 -25.34 18.71 17.56
N GLU A 2 -24.72 17.91 16.70
CA GLU A 2 -23.52 18.28 15.93
C GLU A 2 -23.65 19.54 15.06
N LEU A 3 -24.78 19.75 14.38
CA LEU A 3 -25.00 20.95 13.55
C LEU A 3 -24.97 22.24 14.39
N ALA A 4 -25.46 22.18 15.63
CA ALA A 4 -25.43 23.33 16.53
C ALA A 4 -24.01 23.64 17.01
N LEU A 5 -23.18 22.60 17.26
CA LEU A 5 -21.76 22.77 17.58
C LEU A 5 -21.01 23.42 16.41
N TYR A 6 -21.27 22.95 15.19
CA TYR A 6 -20.67 23.50 13.97
C TYR A 6 -21.01 24.99 13.79
N ASN A 7 -22.30 25.34 13.89
CA ASN A 7 -22.75 26.73 13.77
C ASN A 7 -22.22 27.63 14.90
N ALA A 8 -21.85 27.06 16.04
CA ALA A 8 -21.24 27.78 17.17
C ALA A 8 -19.70 27.89 17.07
N GLY A 9 -19.07 27.39 15.99
CA GLY A 9 -17.61 27.36 15.84
C GLY A 9 -16.91 26.43 16.83
N LEU A 10 -17.63 25.46 17.38
CA LEU A 10 -17.11 24.42 18.26
C LEU A 10 -16.87 23.14 17.46
N LYS A 11 -15.92 22.30 17.92
CA LYS A 11 -15.60 21.01 17.29
C LYS A 11 -16.87 20.20 17.05
N SER A 12 -17.11 19.82 15.80
CA SER A 12 -18.31 19.10 15.36
C SER A 12 -17.96 17.95 14.43
N LEU A 13 -18.81 16.91 14.38
CA LEU A 13 -18.74 15.90 13.32
C LEU A 13 -18.93 16.48 11.90
N TYR A 14 -19.47 17.70 11.76
CA TYR A 14 -19.53 18.39 10.46
C TYR A 14 -18.17 18.97 10.02
N ASP A 15 -17.19 19.07 10.90
CA ASP A 15 -15.80 19.46 10.55
C ASP A 15 -14.97 18.26 10.05
N TYR A 16 -15.59 17.10 9.94
CA TYR A 16 -14.95 15.86 9.58
C TYR A 16 -14.36 15.92 8.16
N THR A 17 -13.09 15.51 8.06
CA THR A 17 -12.40 15.24 6.79
C THR A 17 -12.11 13.75 6.71
N ALA A 18 -12.57 13.10 5.64
CA ALA A 18 -12.50 11.65 5.47
C ALA A 18 -11.08 11.13 5.22
N SER A 19 -10.25 11.88 4.48
CA SER A 19 -8.91 11.40 4.14
C SER A 19 -7.88 12.50 4.06
N GLY A 20 -6.68 12.19 4.56
CA GLY A 20 -5.49 13.02 4.43
C GLY A 20 -4.47 12.34 3.52
N TYR A 21 -3.79 13.12 2.67
CA TYR A 21 -2.79 12.62 1.73
C TYR A 21 -1.45 13.29 1.99
N ALA A 22 -0.38 12.51 2.01
CA ALA A 22 0.98 13.01 2.10
C ALA A 22 1.85 12.36 1.03
N TYR A 23 2.53 13.19 0.23
CA TYR A 23 3.49 12.74 -0.79
C TYR A 23 4.90 13.06 -0.32
N MET A 24 5.81 12.07 -0.40
CA MET A 24 7.17 12.22 0.09
C MET A 24 8.19 11.41 -0.69
N GLY A 25 9.44 11.86 -0.65
CA GLY A 25 10.57 11.12 -1.22
C GLY A 25 11.10 10.06 -0.23
N TRP A 26 11.91 9.13 -0.73
CA TRP A 26 12.51 8.08 0.11
C TRP A 26 13.38 8.63 1.24
N ASN A 27 13.97 9.82 1.09
CA ASN A 27 14.77 10.44 2.15
C ASN A 27 13.94 10.78 3.40
N THR A 28 12.65 11.07 3.25
CA THR A 28 11.72 11.29 4.37
C THR A 28 11.43 9.99 5.10
N VAL A 29 11.36 8.87 4.37
CA VAL A 29 11.22 7.53 4.97
C VAL A 29 12.49 7.17 5.74
N SER A 30 13.65 7.16 5.06
CA SER A 30 14.97 7.22 5.68
C SER A 30 16.06 7.38 4.61
N LYS A 31 17.22 7.94 4.99
CA LYS A 31 18.40 8.02 4.11
C LYS A 31 18.87 6.63 3.67
N ASP A 32 18.81 5.64 4.57
CA ASP A 32 19.15 4.24 4.28
C ASP A 32 18.23 3.62 3.24
N THR A 33 16.92 3.81 3.37
CA THR A 33 15.93 3.34 2.39
C THR A 33 16.20 3.96 1.02
N ALA A 34 16.41 5.28 0.97
CA ALA A 34 16.72 5.98 -0.28
C ALA A 34 17.97 5.41 -0.96
N SER A 35 19.04 5.19 -0.20
CA SER A 35 20.29 4.61 -0.70
C SER A 35 20.11 3.19 -1.21
N LYS A 36 19.46 2.30 -0.44
CA LYS A 36 19.24 0.89 -0.79
C LYS A 36 18.38 0.74 -2.04
N LEU A 37 17.27 1.48 -2.12
CA LEU A 37 16.36 1.42 -3.27
C LEU A 37 17.01 1.97 -4.54
N ARG A 38 17.80 3.05 -4.43
CA ARG A 38 18.62 3.53 -5.56
C ARG A 38 19.60 2.47 -6.02
N ALA A 39 20.34 1.84 -5.11
CA ALA A 39 21.32 0.81 -5.45
C ALA A 39 20.68 -0.37 -6.21
N ILE A 40 19.48 -0.80 -5.81
CA ILE A 40 18.73 -1.84 -6.53
C ILE A 40 18.40 -1.40 -7.96
N ALA A 41 17.86 -0.19 -8.13
CA ALA A 41 17.49 0.31 -9.45
C ALA A 41 18.71 0.57 -10.37
N ASP A 42 19.82 1.06 -9.81
CA ASP A 42 21.06 1.33 -10.56
C ASP A 42 21.83 0.05 -10.94
N GLY A 43 21.74 -0.96 -10.07
CA GLY A 43 22.32 -2.29 -10.29
C GLY A 43 21.64 -3.07 -11.41
N ASP A 44 20.35 -2.85 -11.66
CA ASP A 44 19.61 -3.55 -12.70
C ASP A 44 19.94 -2.99 -14.11
N LYS A 45 20.56 -3.84 -14.93
CA LYS A 45 20.95 -3.56 -16.32
C LYS A 45 19.85 -3.86 -17.34
N ALA A 46 18.78 -4.56 -16.94
CA ALA A 46 17.62 -4.84 -17.79
C ALA A 46 16.68 -3.62 -17.92
N LEU A 47 16.82 -2.63 -17.04
CA LEU A 47 16.10 -1.35 -17.05
C LEU A 47 16.61 -0.40 -18.15
N THR A 48 16.29 -0.71 -19.41
CA THR A 48 16.87 -0.04 -20.59
C THR A 48 15.92 0.89 -21.34
N SER A 49 14.60 0.76 -21.15
CA SER A 49 13.62 1.56 -21.89
C SER A 49 13.66 3.05 -21.49
N VAL A 50 13.08 3.92 -22.32
CA VAL A 50 12.98 5.35 -22.00
C VAL A 50 12.26 5.58 -20.67
N ILE A 51 11.21 4.81 -20.39
CA ILE A 51 10.47 4.88 -19.13
C ILE A 51 11.32 4.45 -17.93
N ASP A 52 12.14 3.40 -18.10
CA ASP A 52 13.03 2.95 -17.03
C ASP A 52 14.06 4.02 -16.67
N LYS A 53 14.66 4.65 -17.69
CA LYS A 53 15.61 5.74 -17.51
C LYS A 53 14.98 6.92 -16.78
N VAL A 54 13.75 7.28 -17.11
CA VAL A 54 12.99 8.33 -16.42
C VAL A 54 12.75 7.95 -14.96
N LYS A 55 12.25 6.73 -14.67
CA LYS A 55 12.02 6.28 -13.29
C LYS A 55 13.31 6.24 -12.46
N LYS A 56 14.42 5.79 -13.04
CA LYS A 56 15.74 5.84 -12.38
C LYS A 56 16.17 7.28 -12.08
N SER A 57 15.90 8.21 -12.99
CA SER A 57 16.22 9.63 -12.78
C SER A 57 15.51 10.23 -11.55
N TYR A 58 14.33 9.73 -11.19
CA TYR A 58 13.60 10.21 -10.00
C TYR A 58 14.28 9.82 -8.68
N LEU A 59 15.14 8.81 -8.71
CA LEU A 59 15.86 8.36 -7.52
C LEU A 59 17.12 9.18 -7.25
N VAL A 60 17.57 10.03 -8.17
CA VAL A 60 18.79 10.86 -8.06
C VAL A 60 18.49 12.38 -8.02
N PRO A 61 19.34 13.21 -7.36
CA PRO A 61 19.15 14.66 -7.40
C PRO A 61 19.31 15.23 -8.82
N PRO A 62 18.57 16.31 -9.17
CA PRO A 62 17.67 17.06 -8.30
C PRO A 62 16.29 16.41 -8.14
N SER A 63 15.89 15.50 -9.02
CA SER A 63 14.55 14.90 -9.05
C SER A 63 14.18 14.20 -7.75
N SER A 64 15.12 13.52 -7.08
CA SER A 64 14.86 12.86 -5.79
C SER A 64 14.46 13.80 -4.65
N GLN A 65 14.59 15.12 -4.84
CA GLN A 65 14.18 16.13 -3.87
C GLN A 65 12.76 16.68 -4.11
N SER A 66 12.21 16.45 -5.31
CA SER A 66 10.93 17.04 -5.73
C SER A 66 9.91 16.01 -6.22
N VAL A 67 10.36 14.86 -6.72
CA VAL A 67 9.49 13.78 -7.20
C VAL A 67 9.17 12.84 -6.03
N PRO A 68 7.91 12.78 -5.58
CA PRO A 68 7.51 11.87 -4.51
C PRO A 68 7.62 10.42 -4.95
N GLN A 69 8.00 9.56 -4.02
CA GLN A 69 8.13 8.11 -4.24
C GLN A 69 7.11 7.32 -3.43
N VAL A 70 6.63 7.91 -2.33
CA VAL A 70 5.67 7.34 -1.41
C VAL A 70 4.50 8.29 -1.27
N GLU A 71 3.30 7.73 -1.31
CA GLU A 71 2.09 8.37 -0.82
C GLU A 71 1.63 7.64 0.43
N VAL A 72 1.25 8.42 1.44
CA VAL A 72 0.57 7.94 2.63
C VAL A 72 -0.83 8.52 2.61
N ILE A 73 -1.83 7.64 2.65
CA ILE A 73 -3.24 8.00 2.76
C ILE A 73 -3.69 7.64 4.17
N PHE A 74 -4.14 8.63 4.92
CA PHE A 74 -4.91 8.43 6.13
C PHE A 74 -6.37 8.23 5.71
N SER A 75 -6.94 7.07 6.03
CA SER A 75 -8.36 6.81 5.93
C SER A 75 -8.93 6.71 7.33
N ASP A 76 -9.99 7.44 7.60
CA ASP A 76 -10.79 7.17 8.79
C ASP A 76 -11.55 5.84 8.58
N GLY A 77 -11.56 4.98 9.60
CA GLY A 77 -12.09 3.64 9.46
C GLY A 77 -11.08 2.59 8.98
N TYR A 78 -11.60 1.38 8.81
CA TYR A 78 -10.83 0.18 8.54
C TYR A 78 -10.78 -0.11 7.03
N THR A 79 -9.57 -0.21 6.49
CA THR A 79 -9.28 -0.63 5.12
C THR A 79 -8.30 -1.80 5.18
N GLY A 80 -8.82 -3.01 5.03
CA GLY A 80 -8.02 -4.23 5.04
C GLY A 80 -8.83 -5.44 4.61
N VAL A 81 -8.20 -6.61 4.58
CA VAL A 81 -8.82 -7.85 4.11
C VAL A 81 -9.33 -8.74 5.24
N LYS A 82 -8.86 -8.52 6.48
CA LYS A 82 -9.35 -9.20 7.68
C LYS A 82 -10.84 -8.98 7.97
N GLY A 83 -11.41 -7.86 7.51
CA GLY A 83 -12.78 -7.44 7.78
C GLY A 83 -12.93 -6.73 9.14
N TYR A 84 -14.00 -5.94 9.30
CA TYR A 84 -14.35 -5.34 10.59
C TYR A 84 -14.71 -6.44 11.60
N PRO A 85 -14.41 -6.28 12.91
CA PRO A 85 -14.77 -7.26 13.93
C PRO A 85 -16.25 -7.67 13.86
N ALA A 86 -16.52 -8.97 13.96
CA ALA A 86 -17.89 -9.50 13.99
C ALA A 86 -18.63 -9.12 15.29
N ALA A 87 -19.96 -9.08 15.25
CA ALA A 87 -20.81 -8.65 16.37
C ALA A 87 -20.60 -9.44 17.69
N ASN A 88 -20.13 -10.68 17.60
CA ASN A 88 -19.83 -11.53 18.75
C ASN A 88 -18.36 -11.46 19.22
N SER A 89 -17.55 -10.57 18.64
CA SER A 89 -16.16 -10.33 19.03
C SER A 89 -16.08 -9.32 20.18
N SER A 90 -15.12 -9.51 21.09
CA SER A 90 -14.77 -8.49 22.10
C SER A 90 -14.25 -7.19 21.50
N LEU A 91 -13.86 -7.20 20.22
CA LEU A 91 -13.42 -6.02 19.47
C LEU A 91 -14.56 -5.38 18.66
N PHE A 92 -15.81 -5.85 18.78
CA PHE A 92 -16.92 -5.21 18.08
C PHE A 92 -17.13 -3.78 18.59
N GLY A 93 -17.29 -2.83 17.66
CA GLY A 93 -17.49 -1.41 18.00
C GLY A 93 -16.21 -0.61 18.23
N ILE A 94 -15.03 -1.18 17.97
CA ILE A 94 -13.77 -0.42 18.03
C ILE A 94 -13.75 0.71 16.99
N GLY A 95 -13.17 1.85 17.38
CA GLY A 95 -12.76 2.89 16.44
C GLY A 95 -11.46 2.47 15.74
N THR A 96 -11.39 2.69 14.44
CA THR A 96 -10.23 2.36 13.61
C THR A 96 -9.89 3.51 12.69
N PHE A 97 -8.61 3.64 12.35
CA PHE A 97 -8.15 4.36 11.17
C PHE A 97 -7.14 3.49 10.44
N SER A 98 -6.91 3.79 9.17
CA SER A 98 -5.97 3.05 8.32
C SER A 98 -4.93 4.00 7.75
N LEU A 99 -3.68 3.59 7.80
CA LEU A 99 -2.61 4.20 7.03
C LEU A 99 -2.35 3.32 5.82
N ILE A 100 -2.54 3.86 4.62
CA ILE A 100 -2.35 3.16 3.37
C ILE A 100 -1.09 3.72 2.71
N GLY A 101 -0.18 2.84 2.34
CA GLY A 101 1.09 3.20 1.73
C GLY A 101 1.13 2.81 0.27
N VAL A 102 1.47 3.76 -0.60
CA VAL A 102 1.53 3.54 -2.05
C VAL A 102 2.92 3.88 -2.56
N VAL A 103 3.51 2.95 -3.32
CA VAL A 103 4.75 3.17 -4.07
C VAL A 103 4.39 3.80 -5.41
N GLN A 104 4.79 5.06 -5.63
CA GLN A 104 4.33 5.87 -6.77
C GLN A 104 4.94 5.44 -8.11
N HIS A 105 6.19 4.93 -8.09
CA HIS A 105 6.95 4.64 -9.31
C HIS A 105 7.53 3.21 -9.29
N PRO A 106 6.69 2.17 -9.34
CA PRO A 106 7.14 0.78 -9.36
C PRO A 106 7.96 0.47 -10.62
N LEU A 107 8.88 -0.48 -10.52
CA LEU A 107 9.72 -0.99 -11.61
C LEU A 107 9.24 -2.33 -12.16
N SER A 108 8.32 -3.04 -11.48
CA SER A 108 7.62 -4.18 -12.05
C SER A 108 6.86 -3.79 -13.31
N LYS A 109 6.88 -4.70 -14.30
CA LYS A 109 6.17 -4.55 -15.56
C LYS A 109 5.28 -5.75 -15.80
N GLY A 110 3.98 -5.48 -15.86
CA GLY A 110 2.97 -6.45 -16.26
C GLY A 110 2.74 -6.50 -17.76
N TYR A 111 1.68 -7.19 -18.15
CA TYR A 111 1.16 -7.20 -19.50
C TYR A 111 -0.37 -7.31 -19.51
N VAL A 112 -0.95 -6.88 -20.62
CA VAL A 112 -2.33 -7.18 -21.02
C VAL A 112 -2.25 -7.79 -22.40
N HIS A 113 -2.79 -9.00 -22.58
CA HIS A 113 -2.81 -9.70 -23.85
C HIS A 113 -4.21 -10.24 -24.17
N ILE A 114 -4.60 -10.14 -25.44
CA ILE A 114 -5.80 -10.81 -25.93
C ILE A 114 -5.65 -12.33 -25.73
N ASN A 115 -6.72 -12.99 -25.36
CA ASN A 115 -6.76 -14.44 -25.16
C ASN A 115 -7.76 -15.15 -26.09
N SER A 116 -8.41 -14.38 -26.96
CA SER A 116 -9.47 -14.84 -27.86
C SER A 116 -9.57 -13.89 -29.05
N THR A 117 -10.16 -14.38 -30.14
CA THR A 117 -10.55 -13.58 -31.31
C THR A 117 -11.86 -12.82 -31.12
N SER A 118 -12.63 -13.14 -30.07
CA SER A 118 -13.87 -12.45 -29.73
C SER A 118 -13.60 -11.14 -28.99
N ILE A 119 -14.14 -10.02 -29.49
CA ILE A 119 -14.02 -8.71 -28.85
C ILE A 119 -14.72 -8.60 -27.49
N ASN A 120 -15.64 -9.54 -27.19
CA ASN A 120 -16.38 -9.58 -25.93
C ASN A 120 -15.64 -10.36 -24.84
N SER A 121 -14.55 -11.06 -25.20
CA SER A 121 -13.75 -11.82 -24.25
C SER A 121 -12.84 -10.89 -23.46
N LYS A 122 -12.80 -11.07 -22.13
CA LYS A 122 -11.90 -10.32 -21.25
C LYS A 122 -10.44 -10.70 -21.57
N PRO A 123 -9.52 -9.73 -21.72
CA PRO A 123 -8.11 -10.05 -21.95
C PRO A 123 -7.47 -10.68 -20.70
N THR A 124 -6.34 -11.33 -20.88
CA THR A 124 -5.48 -11.74 -19.77
C THR A 124 -4.72 -10.53 -19.26
N ILE A 125 -4.95 -10.17 -17.99
CA ILE A 125 -4.25 -9.07 -17.31
C ILE A 125 -3.34 -9.68 -16.25
N ASN A 126 -2.04 -9.46 -16.38
CA ASN A 126 -1.06 -9.86 -15.36
C ASN A 126 -0.17 -8.66 -15.02
N PRO A 127 -0.43 -7.95 -13.90
CA PRO A 127 0.34 -6.77 -13.52
C PRO A 127 1.78 -7.12 -13.07
N LYS A 128 2.05 -8.39 -12.74
CA LYS A 128 3.33 -8.85 -12.15
C LYS A 128 3.76 -8.00 -10.94
N TYR A 129 2.82 -7.69 -10.05
CA TYR A 129 3.11 -6.94 -8.83
C TYR A 129 4.28 -7.59 -8.06
N LEU A 130 5.17 -6.75 -7.54
CA LEU A 130 6.34 -7.15 -6.73
C LEU A 130 7.37 -8.05 -7.44
N SER A 131 7.24 -8.26 -8.75
CA SER A 131 8.20 -9.06 -9.53
C SER A 131 9.59 -8.44 -9.64
N HIS A 132 9.72 -7.11 -9.50
CA HIS A 132 10.99 -6.42 -9.49
C HIS A 132 11.45 -6.22 -8.04
N PRO A 133 12.71 -6.52 -7.67
CA PRO A 133 13.18 -6.46 -6.28
C PRO A 133 13.02 -5.09 -5.63
N TYR A 134 13.14 -4.00 -6.40
CA TYR A 134 12.84 -2.65 -5.93
C TYR A 134 11.44 -2.53 -5.33
N ASP A 135 10.40 -3.07 -5.99
CA ASP A 135 9.00 -2.89 -5.59
C ASP A 135 8.72 -3.62 -4.28
N LEU A 136 9.25 -4.84 -4.12
CA LEU A 136 9.14 -5.60 -2.87
C LEU A 136 9.83 -4.85 -1.72
N GLN A 137 11.05 -4.37 -1.93
CA GLN A 137 11.79 -3.64 -0.88
C GLN A 137 11.13 -2.30 -0.56
N ALA A 138 10.58 -1.60 -1.56
CA ALA A 138 9.84 -0.36 -1.38
C ALA A 138 8.57 -0.60 -0.57
N ALA A 139 7.77 -1.62 -0.89
CA ALA A 139 6.56 -1.98 -0.14
C ALA A 139 6.88 -2.33 1.32
N ILE A 140 7.94 -3.12 1.57
CA ILE A 140 8.41 -3.45 2.93
C ILE A 140 8.82 -2.17 3.68
N ALA A 141 9.56 -1.28 3.04
CA ALA A 141 10.01 -0.03 3.65
C ALA A 141 8.83 0.88 4.01
N VAL A 142 7.84 0.99 3.12
CA VAL A 142 6.61 1.75 3.37
C VAL A 142 5.82 1.13 4.53
N ALA A 143 5.60 -0.19 4.55
CA ALA A 143 4.88 -0.84 5.64
C ALA A 143 5.54 -0.60 7.01
N LYS A 144 6.88 -0.68 7.08
CA LYS A 144 7.64 -0.35 8.30
C LYS A 144 7.50 1.13 8.68
N PHE A 145 7.56 2.02 7.70
CA PHE A 145 7.39 3.46 7.91
C PHE A 145 6.00 3.80 8.44
N LEU A 146 4.93 3.17 7.93
CA LEU A 146 3.58 3.41 8.44
C LEU A 146 3.41 2.99 9.90
N ARG A 147 4.03 1.88 10.31
CA ARG A 147 4.07 1.50 11.73
C ARG A 147 4.80 2.54 12.56
N GLN A 148 5.94 3.05 12.07
CA GLN A 148 6.65 4.13 12.74
C GLN A 148 5.77 5.38 12.87
N VAL A 149 5.07 5.79 11.81
CA VAL A 149 4.15 6.93 11.83
C VAL A 149 3.05 6.71 12.87
N ALA A 150 2.41 5.53 12.89
CA ALA A 150 1.36 5.21 13.85
C ALA A 150 1.83 5.25 15.32
N THR A 151 3.08 4.86 15.58
CA THR A 151 3.65 4.83 16.94
C THR A 151 4.44 6.09 17.32
N THR A 152 4.48 7.12 16.47
CA THR A 152 5.19 8.38 16.75
C THR A 152 4.19 9.45 17.21
N GLU A 153 4.58 10.33 18.13
CA GLU A 153 3.76 11.47 18.52
C GLU A 153 3.50 12.43 17.33
N PRO A 154 2.30 13.02 17.21
CA PRO A 154 1.17 12.91 18.13
C PRO A 154 0.25 11.71 17.85
N MET A 155 0.52 10.92 16.80
CA MET A 155 -0.35 9.82 16.37
C MET A 155 -0.43 8.70 17.42
N SER A 156 0.66 8.45 18.13
CA SER A 156 0.72 7.46 19.21
C SER A 156 -0.32 7.67 20.31
N TYR A 157 -0.81 8.90 20.53
CA TYR A 157 -1.84 9.18 21.54
C TYR A 157 -3.21 8.57 21.21
N VAL A 158 -3.49 8.32 19.93
CA VAL A 158 -4.75 7.73 19.47
C VAL A 158 -4.56 6.30 18.95
N TRP A 159 -3.32 5.81 18.87
CA TRP A 159 -3.00 4.47 18.41
C TRP A 159 -2.94 3.47 19.56
N THR A 160 -4.03 2.73 19.79
CA THR A 160 -4.08 1.71 20.85
C THR A 160 -3.30 0.45 20.48
N ALA A 161 -3.55 -0.10 19.29
CA ALA A 161 -2.92 -1.32 18.80
C ALA A 161 -3.09 -1.47 17.29
N GLU A 162 -2.16 -2.18 16.64
CA GLU A 162 -2.28 -2.57 15.24
C GLU A 162 -3.27 -3.72 15.09
N TYR A 163 -4.40 -3.46 14.41
CA TYR A 163 -5.42 -4.48 14.18
C TYR A 163 -5.06 -5.46 13.05
N GLU A 164 -4.44 -4.95 11.98
CA GLU A 164 -3.98 -5.71 10.82
C GLU A 164 -2.69 -5.09 10.26
N PRO A 165 -1.67 -5.90 9.90
CA PRO A 165 -1.56 -7.36 10.10
C PRO A 165 -1.47 -7.79 11.57
N GLY A 166 -1.26 -6.87 12.50
CA GLY A 166 -1.16 -7.14 13.94
C GLY A 166 0.26 -7.33 14.44
N THR A 167 0.39 -7.54 15.76
CA THR A 167 1.67 -7.59 16.48
C THR A 167 2.46 -8.88 16.29
N ALA A 168 1.80 -9.96 15.86
CA ALA A 168 2.49 -11.17 15.44
C ALA A 168 3.04 -10.96 14.04
N GLY A 169 4.38 -10.91 13.89
CA GLY A 169 5.00 -11.09 12.59
C GLY A 169 4.48 -12.38 11.97
N GLY A 170 3.60 -12.28 10.97
CA GLY A 170 2.98 -13.43 10.35
C GLY A 170 4.07 -14.40 9.88
N ARG A 171 4.07 -15.62 10.43
CA ARG A 171 4.85 -16.71 9.83
C ARG A 171 4.36 -16.88 8.40
N CYS A 172 5.27 -16.83 7.43
CA CYS A 172 4.95 -17.11 6.04
C CYS A 172 4.27 -18.48 5.94
N GLN A 173 2.98 -18.50 5.65
CA GLN A 173 2.33 -19.71 5.16
C GLN A 173 2.59 -19.79 3.66
N HIS A 174 3.06 -20.95 3.21
CA HIS A 174 3.39 -21.22 1.82
C HIS A 174 2.14 -21.08 0.94
N TYR A 175 2.19 -20.16 -0.03
CA TYR A 175 1.17 -20.06 -1.08
C TYR A 175 1.61 -20.91 -2.28
N PRO A 176 0.77 -21.83 -2.79
CA PRO A 176 1.09 -22.57 -4.00
C PRO A 176 1.19 -21.63 -5.20
N SER A 177 2.03 -22.01 -6.16
CA SER A 177 2.35 -21.22 -7.34
C SER A 177 1.17 -21.13 -8.31
N ALA A 178 1.11 -20.09 -9.13
CA ALA A 178 -0.01 -19.86 -10.06
C ALA A 178 -0.25 -21.01 -11.06
N THR A 179 0.73 -21.89 -11.24
CA THR A 179 0.71 -23.08 -12.10
C THR A 179 -0.05 -24.28 -11.51
N GLU A 180 -0.43 -24.24 -10.23
CA GLU A 180 -1.10 -25.36 -9.54
C GLU A 180 -2.64 -25.18 -9.43
N ARG A 181 -3.21 -24.13 -10.04
CA ARG A 181 -4.67 -23.86 -10.01
C ARG A 181 -5.37 -24.44 -11.24
N THR A 182 -6.38 -25.29 -11.03
CA THR A 182 -7.17 -25.89 -12.12
C THR A 182 -8.44 -25.08 -12.44
N HIS A 183 -8.98 -25.28 -13.64
CA HIS A 183 -10.08 -24.47 -14.21
C HIS A 183 -11.40 -24.48 -13.43
N SER A 184 -11.59 -25.34 -12.43
CA SER A 184 -12.79 -25.39 -11.58
C SER A 184 -12.85 -24.31 -10.52
N ASP A 185 -11.74 -23.64 -10.21
CA ASP A 185 -11.64 -22.71 -9.07
C ASP A 185 -11.97 -21.26 -9.45
N ALA A 186 -12.36 -21.01 -10.70
CA ALA A 186 -12.58 -19.66 -11.24
C ALA A 186 -13.90 -18.99 -10.81
N GLY A 187 -14.78 -19.71 -10.09
CA GLY A 187 -16.13 -19.24 -9.73
C GLY A 187 -16.34 -18.85 -8.28
N VAL A 188 -15.39 -19.14 -7.38
CA VAL A 188 -15.53 -18.88 -5.95
C VAL A 188 -14.45 -17.88 -5.55
N TRP A 189 -14.86 -16.64 -5.30
CA TRP A 189 -13.98 -15.66 -4.65
C TRP A 189 -13.84 -15.99 -3.15
N ASP A 190 -13.39 -17.19 -2.82
CA ASP A 190 -12.83 -17.47 -1.50
C ASP A 190 -11.42 -16.90 -1.50
N ARG A 191 -11.34 -15.60 -1.28
CA ARG A 191 -10.07 -14.88 -1.20
C ARG A 191 -9.49 -15.11 0.18
N GLY A 192 -8.94 -16.32 0.33
CA GLY A 192 -8.11 -16.72 1.44
C GLY A 192 -7.07 -15.64 1.75
N LYS A 193 -6.86 -15.43 3.05
CA LYS A 193 -5.89 -14.50 3.62
C LYS A 193 -4.56 -14.62 2.90
N GLY A 194 -3.99 -13.51 2.45
CA GLY A 194 -2.74 -13.49 1.70
C GLY A 194 -1.95 -12.22 1.97
N CYS A 195 -0.68 -12.42 2.30
CA CYS A 195 0.39 -11.44 2.12
C CYS A 195 0.58 -11.11 0.64
#